data_AF-A0A6A5WSM5-F1
#
_entry.id   AF-A0A6A5WSM5-F1
#
_cell.length_a   1.000
_cell.length_b   1.000
_cell.length_c   1.000
_cell.angle_alpha   90.00
_cell.angle_beta   90.00
_cell.angle_gamma   90.00
#
_symmetry.space_group_name_H-M   'P 1'
#
loop_
_entity.id
_entity.type
_entity.pdbx_description
1 polymer ?
#
loop_
_entity_poly.entity_id
_entity_poly.type
_entity_poly.pdbx_seq_one_letter_code
_entity_poly.pdbx_strand_id
1 'polypeptide(L)'
;ANTVSKDHFTPLYSPARQRAFTKKNITAAWAGSGLFLLNPDRVLRGIPKPPAEINVPRANKVELCPQDEVPQTPVTPVTAEALTLLHNLIKQDTHALTETKIQRLQKHV
;
A
#
# COMPACT_ATOMS: atom_id res chain seq x y z
N ALA A 1 -4.03 37.81 16.96
CA ALA A 1 -3.95 38.22 15.55
C ALA A 1 -2.79 37.47 14.92
N ASN A 2 -3.02 36.31 14.29
CA ASN A 2 -2.04 35.50 13.52
C ASN A 2 -2.75 34.36 12.75
N THR A 3 -4.03 34.52 12.42
CA THR A 3 -4.83 33.48 11.75
C THR A 3 -4.64 33.64 10.24
N VAL A 4 -3.81 32.77 9.65
CA VAL A 4 -3.68 32.69 8.19
C VAL A 4 -4.97 32.11 7.63
N SER A 5 -5.81 32.95 7.04
CA SER A 5 -7.00 32.46 6.34
C SER A 5 -6.62 31.81 5.01
N LYS A 6 -7.52 30.96 4.48
CA LYS A 6 -7.31 30.23 3.22
C LYS A 6 -7.00 31.17 2.05
N ASP A 7 -7.57 32.37 2.07
CA ASP A 7 -7.39 33.39 1.03
C ASP A 7 -5.96 33.96 1.02
N HIS A 8 -5.28 33.96 2.17
CA HIS A 8 -3.89 34.39 2.28
C HIS A 8 -2.89 33.27 1.92
N PHE A 9 -3.24 32.00 2.19
CA PHE A 9 -2.37 30.85 1.90
C PHE A 9 -2.37 30.46 0.41
N THR A 10 -3.53 30.48 -0.24
CA THR A 10 -3.71 29.95 -1.60
C THR A 10 -2.78 30.63 -2.64
N PRO A 11 -2.60 31.97 -2.64
CA PRO A 11 -1.67 32.63 -3.54
C PRO A 11 -0.21 32.25 -3.30
N LEU A 12 0.19 32.00 -2.05
CA LEU A 12 1.54 31.61 -1.68
C LEU A 12 1.84 30.15 -2.03
N TYR A 13 0.83 29.28 -2.00
CA TYR A 13 1.00 27.86 -2.27
C TYR A 13 1.50 27.59 -3.70
N SER A 14 1.00 28.31 -4.72
CA SER A 14 1.38 28.01 -6.11
C SER A 14 2.88 28.25 -6.38
N PRO A 15 3.47 29.41 -6.05
CA PRO A 15 4.91 29.63 -6.14
C PRO A 15 5.73 28.71 -5.24
N ALA A 16 5.26 28.44 -4.01
CA ALA A 16 5.93 27.54 -3.09
C ALA A 16 6.00 26.11 -3.65
N ARG A 17 4.89 25.62 -4.23
CA ARG A 17 4.80 24.30 -4.85
C ARG A 17 5.77 24.18 -6.02
N GLN A 18 5.81 25.16 -6.92
CA GLN A 18 6.75 25.13 -8.05
C GLN A 18 8.22 25.10 -7.61
N ARG A 19 8.56 25.78 -6.52
CA ARG A 19 9.91 25.76 -5.94
C ARG A 19 10.22 24.46 -5.20
N ALA A 20 9.26 23.90 -4.50
CA ALA A 20 9.45 22.71 -3.68
C ALA A 20 9.51 21.43 -4.53
N PHE A 21 8.55 21.23 -5.44
CA PHE A 21 8.38 20.00 -6.21
C PHE A 21 9.17 19.99 -7.51
N THR A 22 10.49 20.17 -7.41
CA THR A 22 11.41 19.95 -8.53
C THR A 22 11.93 18.51 -8.50
N LYS A 23 12.29 17.95 -9.67
CA LYS A 23 12.91 16.61 -9.75
C LYS A 23 14.09 16.48 -8.78
N LYS A 24 14.95 17.50 -8.73
CA LYS A 24 16.12 17.56 -7.84
C LYS A 24 15.71 17.48 -6.36
N ASN A 25 14.76 18.30 -5.92
CA ASN A 25 14.34 18.34 -4.52
C ASN A 25 13.64 17.06 -4.10
N ILE A 26 12.80 16.49 -4.98
CA ILE A 26 12.13 15.22 -4.73
C ILE A 26 13.17 14.10 -4.57
N THR A 27 14.11 13.97 -5.51
CA THR A 27 15.18 12.95 -5.42
C THR A 27 16.05 13.14 -4.16
N ALA A 28 16.37 14.39 -3.80
CA ALA A 28 17.15 14.69 -2.60
C ALA A 28 16.38 14.31 -1.31
N ALA A 29 15.07 14.60 -1.24
CA ALA A 29 14.25 14.24 -0.09
C ALA A 29 14.19 12.73 0.11
N TRP A 30 13.99 11.96 -0.96
CA TRP A 30 14.02 10.49 -0.89
C TRP A 30 15.38 9.97 -0.43
N ALA A 31 16.47 10.49 -1.00
CA ALA A 31 17.81 10.09 -0.61
C ALA A 31 18.12 10.41 0.87
N GLY A 32 17.66 11.57 1.37
CA GLY A 32 17.77 11.95 2.77
C GLY A 32 17.01 11.03 3.72
N SER A 33 15.87 10.50 3.27
CA SER A 33 15.10 9.47 3.99
C SER A 33 15.63 8.05 3.79
N GLY A 34 16.75 7.87 3.07
CA GLY A 34 17.32 6.55 2.78
C GLY A 34 16.51 5.72 1.78
N LEU A 35 15.58 6.34 1.06
CA LEU A 35 14.71 5.69 0.08
C LEU A 35 15.22 5.95 -1.34
N PHE A 36 15.29 4.89 -2.15
CA PHE A 36 15.82 4.95 -3.52
C PHE A 36 14.82 4.32 -4.48
N LEU A 37 13.76 5.07 -4.78
CA LEU A 37 12.60 4.62 -5.58
C LEU A 37 12.95 3.96 -6.92
N LEU A 38 14.09 4.29 -7.52
CA LEU A 38 14.52 3.78 -8.84
C LEU A 38 15.88 3.07 -8.81
N ASN A 39 16.40 2.72 -7.63
CA ASN A 39 17.63 1.93 -7.54
C ASN A 39 17.29 0.51 -7.06
N PRO A 40 17.00 -0.43 -7.98
CA PRO A 40 16.61 -1.79 -7.61
C PRO A 40 17.70 -2.48 -6.80
N ASP A 41 18.99 -2.23 -7.05
CA ASP A 41 20.07 -2.83 -6.28
C ASP A 41 20.03 -2.42 -4.81
N ARG A 42 19.65 -1.17 -4.52
CA ARG A 42 19.48 -0.68 -3.15
C ARG A 42 18.19 -1.16 -2.51
N VAL A 43 17.10 -1.21 -3.26
CA VAL A 43 15.79 -1.68 -2.78
C VAL A 43 15.83 -3.18 -2.48
N LEU A 44 16.48 -3.97 -3.33
CA LEU A 44 16.54 -5.42 -3.27
C LEU A 44 17.72 -5.96 -2.46
N ARG A 45 18.62 -5.09 -1.95
CA ARG A 45 19.86 -5.52 -1.27
C ARG A 45 19.64 -6.48 -0.10
N GLY A 46 18.56 -6.28 0.65
CA GLY A 46 18.18 -7.10 1.80
C GLY A 46 17.15 -8.18 1.48
N ILE A 47 16.64 -8.21 0.25
CA ILE A 47 15.64 -9.18 -0.18
C ILE A 47 16.40 -10.40 -0.71
N PRO A 48 16.18 -11.60 -0.15
CA PRO A 48 16.79 -12.82 -0.66
C PRO A 48 16.49 -12.95 -2.14
N LYS A 49 17.54 -13.12 -2.96
CA LYS A 49 17.35 -13.34 -4.38
C LYS A 49 16.54 -14.63 -4.54
N PRO A 50 15.41 -14.61 -5.29
CA PRO A 50 14.69 -15.84 -5.55
C PRO A 50 15.66 -16.84 -6.21
N PRO A 51 15.57 -18.14 -5.88
CA PRO A 51 16.45 -19.15 -6.45
C PRO A 51 16.45 -19.02 -7.96
N ALA A 52 17.63 -18.78 -8.55
CA ALA A 52 17.79 -18.63 -9.98
C ALA A 52 17.29 -19.91 -10.66
N GLU A 53 16.37 -19.72 -11.60
CA GLU A 53 15.87 -20.69 -12.59
C GLU A 53 16.21 -22.14 -12.27
N ILE A 54 15.24 -22.82 -11.64
CA ILE A 54 15.17 -24.27 -11.67
C ILE A 54 15.22 -24.66 -13.15
N ASN A 55 16.36 -25.17 -13.61
CA ASN A 55 16.46 -25.93 -14.86
C ASN A 55 15.56 -27.15 -14.68
N VAL A 56 14.27 -27.02 -15.01
CA VAL A 56 13.29 -28.11 -14.86
C VAL A 56 13.62 -29.18 -15.89
N PRO A 57 14.08 -30.38 -15.49
CA PRO A 57 14.11 -31.51 -16.41
C PRO A 57 12.66 -31.92 -16.65
N ARG A 58 12.27 -31.98 -17.92
CA ARG A 58 10.97 -32.50 -18.35
C ARG A 58 10.78 -33.94 -17.87
N ALA A 59 10.04 -34.17 -16.79
CA ALA A 59 9.32 -35.43 -16.55
C ALA A 59 8.35 -35.35 -15.36
N ASN A 60 7.09 -35.70 -15.67
CA ASN A 60 6.09 -36.35 -14.83
C ASN A 60 5.41 -35.55 -13.70
N LYS A 61 4.29 -34.92 -14.10
CA LYS A 61 3.00 -34.86 -13.39
C LYS A 61 3.09 -34.94 -11.86
N VAL A 62 3.50 -33.84 -11.24
CA VAL A 62 3.17 -33.55 -9.85
C VAL A 62 2.11 -32.45 -9.86
N GLU A 63 1.05 -32.70 -9.13
CA GLU A 63 -0.18 -31.92 -9.01
C GLU A 63 0.12 -30.43 -8.83
N LEU A 64 -0.33 -29.63 -9.80
CA LEU A 64 -0.31 -28.18 -9.73
C LEU A 64 -1.18 -27.77 -8.53
N CYS A 65 -0.59 -27.24 -7.47
CA CYS A 65 -1.36 -26.53 -6.45
C CYS A 65 -2.17 -25.44 -7.17
N PRO A 66 -3.52 -25.47 -7.12
CA PRO A 66 -4.30 -24.43 -7.77
C PRO A 66 -4.34 -23.24 -6.82
N GLN A 67 -3.46 -22.26 -7.01
CA GLN A 67 -3.74 -20.85 -6.72
C GLN A 67 -2.66 -19.99 -7.37
N ASP A 68 -2.67 -19.93 -8.71
CA ASP A 68 -2.29 -18.68 -9.40
C ASP A 68 -3.52 -17.77 -9.31
N GLU A 69 -3.83 -17.32 -8.09
CA GLU A 69 -4.96 -16.45 -7.83
C GLU A 69 -4.53 -15.04 -8.28
N VAL A 70 -4.91 -14.69 -9.51
CA VAL A 70 -4.79 -13.33 -10.04
C VAL A 70 -5.23 -12.37 -8.94
N PRO A 71 -4.40 -11.36 -8.56
CA PRO A 71 -4.78 -10.43 -7.51
C PRO A 71 -6.10 -9.77 -7.90
N GLN A 72 -7.18 -10.12 -7.20
CA GLN A 72 -8.47 -9.49 -7.43
C GLN A 72 -8.35 -8.03 -7.02
N THR A 73 -8.30 -7.16 -8.02
CA THR A 73 -8.24 -5.73 -7.77
C THR A 73 -9.63 -5.30 -7.31
N PRO A 74 -9.78 -4.71 -6.11
CA PRO A 74 -11.09 -4.34 -5.59
C PRO A 74 -11.73 -3.31 -6.52
N VAL A 75 -12.98 -3.56 -6.89
CA VAL A 75 -13.76 -2.64 -7.72
C VAL A 75 -13.98 -1.35 -6.92
N THR A 76 -13.52 -0.23 -7.46
CA THR A 76 -13.72 1.07 -6.82
C THR A 76 -15.21 1.42 -6.91
N PRO A 77 -15.91 1.69 -5.79
CA PRO A 77 -17.32 2.05 -5.85
C PRO A 77 -17.47 3.43 -6.49
N VAL A 78 -18.22 3.52 -7.59
CA VAL A 78 -18.40 4.77 -8.34
C VAL A 78 -19.65 5.54 -7.89
N THR A 79 -20.55 4.91 -7.14
CA THR A 79 -21.80 5.52 -6.65
C THR A 79 -21.82 5.67 -5.13
N ALA A 80 -22.62 6.63 -4.64
CA ALA A 80 -22.75 6.91 -3.21
C ALA A 80 -23.38 5.74 -2.44
N GLU A 81 -24.33 5.03 -3.06
CA GLU A 81 -24.97 3.84 -2.50
C GLU A 81 -23.96 2.70 -2.36
N ALA A 82 -23.11 2.48 -3.37
CA ALA A 82 -22.08 1.44 -3.33
C ALA A 82 -21.00 1.74 -2.28
N LEU A 83 -20.62 3.01 -2.09
CA LEU A 83 -19.73 3.42 -1.00
C LEU A 83 -20.36 3.18 0.38
N THR A 84 -21.65 3.48 0.53
CA THR A 84 -22.37 3.28 1.80
C THR A 84 -22.48 1.80 2.15
N LEU A 85 -22.77 0.95 1.15
CA LEU A 85 -22.78 -0.50 1.33
C LEU A 85 -21.42 -1.06 1.73
N LEU A 86 -20.34 -0.63 1.05
CA LEU A 86 -18.97 -1.04 1.37
C LEU A 86 -18.58 -0.62 2.80
N HIS A 87 -18.91 0.61 3.19
CA HIS A 87 -18.63 1.11 4.53
C HIS A 87 -19.32 0.27 5.61
N ASN A 88 -20.59 -0.11 5.39
CA ASN A 88 -21.33 -0.96 6.31
C ASN A 88 -20.76 -2.38 6.40
N LEU A 89 -20.30 -2.94 5.28
CA LEU A 89 -19.63 -4.25 5.22
C LEU A 89 -18.34 -4.24 6.05
N ILE A 90 -17.48 -3.24 5.85
CA ILE A 90 -16.23 -3.09 6.61
C ILE A 90 -16.51 -2.96 8.11
N LYS A 91 -17.57 -2.25 8.48
CA LYS A 91 -17.98 -2.13 9.89
C LYS A 91 -18.39 -3.48 10.48
N GLN A 92 -19.16 -4.30 9.75
CA GLN A 92 -19.54 -5.64 10.22
C GLN A 92 -18.32 -6.56 10.36
N ASP A 93 -17.42 -6.56 9.37
CA ASP A 93 -16.21 -7.39 9.38
C ASP A 93 -15.26 -7.04 10.53
N THR A 94 -15.10 -5.73 10.80
CA THR A 94 -14.28 -5.25 11.92
C THR A 94 -14.86 -5.64 13.29
N HIS A 95 -16.18 -5.64 13.43
CA HIS A 95 -16.84 -6.15 14.64
C HIS A 95 -16.62 -7.67 14.79
N ALA A 96 -16.83 -8.46 13.73
CA ALA A 96 -16.62 -9.92 13.77
C ALA A 96 -15.16 -10.29 14.10
N LEU A 97 -14.19 -9.55 13.56
CA LEU A 97 -12.77 -9.74 13.87
C LEU A 97 -12.44 -9.41 15.33
N THR A 98 -13.10 -8.40 15.89
CA THR A 98 -12.92 -7.98 17.28
C THR A 98 -13.48 -9.05 18.23
N GLU A 99 -14.68 -9.55 17.96
CA GLU A 99 -15.31 -10.64 18.73
C GLU A 99 -14.47 -11.92 18.71
N THR A 100 -13.98 -12.33 17.54
CA THR A 100 -13.11 -13.52 17.41
C THR A 100 -11.77 -13.36 18.12
N LYS A 101 -11.19 -12.15 18.14
CA LYS A 101 -9.98 -11.86 18.94
C LYS A 101 -10.25 -11.93 20.43
N ILE A 102 -11.37 -11.38 20.90
CA ILE A 102 -11.78 -11.42 22.31
C ILE A 102 -11.99 -12.87 22.77
N GLN A 103 -12.70 -13.68 21.99
CA GLN A 103 -12.93 -15.10 22.30
C GLN A 103 -11.62 -15.90 22.38
N ARG A 104 -10.66 -15.63 21.49
CA ARG A 104 -9.34 -16.29 21.50
C ARG A 104 -8.53 -15.97 22.75
N LEU A 105 -8.60 -14.72 23.22
CA LEU A 105 -7.96 -14.28 24.45
C LEU A 105 -8.59 -14.94 25.69
N GLN A 106 -9.91 -15.04 25.73
CA GLN A 106 -10.63 -15.70 26.83
C GLN A 106 -10.34 -17.20 26.94
N LYS A 107 -10.03 -17.89 25.83
CA LYS A 107 -9.66 -19.32 25.84
C LYS A 107 -8.23 -19.61 26.35
N HIS A 108 -7.38 -18.58 26.48
CA HIS A 108 -6.00 -18.73 26.94
C HIS A 108 -5.78 -18.26 28.39
N VAL A 109 -6.86 -18.01 29.13
CA VAL A 109 -6.88 -17.78 30.59
C VAL A 109 -7.43 -19.04 31.26
#